data_AF-A0A535KZQ8-F1
#
_entry.id   AF-A0A535KZQ8-F1
#
_cell.length_a   1.000
_cell.length_b   1.000
_cell.length_c   1.000
_cell.angle_alpha   90.00
_cell.angle_beta   90.00
_cell.angle_gamma   90.00
#
_symmetry.space_group_name_H-M   'P 1'
#
loop_
_entity.id
_entity.type
_entity.pdbx_description
1 polymer ?
#
loop_
_entity_poly.entity_id
_entity_poly.type
_entity_poly.pdbx_seq_one_letter_code
_entity_poly.pdbx_strand_id
1 'polypeptide(L)'
;GVDAQNTFALGVAGRGFDAHISTEFTVPLPESACVYCGNCIGVCPTGALMFKSEHDMRQAGTWDEEKQTVTETVCPYCGVGCMLELHVQDNSIVKVTSPLDHSVTSGHLCIKGRFGFQFVQKRGGGGGSG
;
A
#
# COMPACT_ATOMS: atom_id res chain seq x y z
N GLY A 1 3.36 12.81 -13.25
CA GLY A 1 3.00 12.95 -14.67
C GLY A 1 1.57 12.51 -14.88
N VAL A 2 1.07 12.55 -16.11
CA VAL A 2 -0.23 11.96 -16.48
C VAL A 2 -0.29 10.43 -16.23
N ASP A 3 0.85 9.84 -15.87
CA ASP A 3 1.07 8.42 -15.56
C ASP A 3 0.59 8.01 -14.15
N ALA A 4 0.09 8.96 -13.36
CA ALA A 4 -0.52 8.68 -12.06
C ALA A 4 -2.02 8.36 -12.22
N GLN A 5 -2.61 7.61 -11.26
CA GLN A 5 -4.02 7.22 -11.32
C GLN A 5 -5.01 8.40 -11.44
N ASN A 6 -4.59 9.62 -11.03
CA ASN A 6 -5.33 10.88 -11.19
C ASN A 6 -6.80 10.82 -10.76
N THR A 7 -7.10 10.06 -9.69
CA THR A 7 -8.45 9.95 -9.13
C THR A 7 -8.82 11.12 -8.21
N PHE A 8 -7.86 12.01 -7.93
CA PHE A 8 -7.99 13.20 -7.06
C PHE A 8 -8.68 12.95 -5.71
N ALA A 9 -8.60 11.72 -5.19
CA ALA A 9 -9.28 11.33 -3.95
C ALA A 9 -8.65 11.93 -2.69
N LEU A 10 -7.38 12.34 -2.76
CA LEU A 10 -6.65 12.99 -1.68
C LEU A 10 -6.13 14.34 -2.16
N GLY A 11 -6.29 15.36 -1.33
CA GLY A 11 -5.80 16.71 -1.57
C GLY A 11 -5.40 17.38 -0.25
N VAL A 12 -4.96 18.64 -0.35
CA VAL A 12 -4.66 19.47 0.82
C VAL A 12 -5.92 20.26 1.18
N ALA A 13 -6.42 20.07 2.40
CA ALA A 13 -7.47 20.89 3.00
C ALA A 13 -6.85 21.87 4.01
N GLY A 14 -7.52 23.00 4.22
CA GLY A 14 -7.02 24.05 5.11
C GLY A 14 -5.90 24.90 4.49
N ARG A 15 -5.22 25.70 5.32
CA ARG A 15 -4.12 26.59 4.91
C ARG A 15 -3.18 26.88 6.09
N GLY A 16 -1.94 27.25 5.80
CA GLY A 16 -0.95 27.56 6.83
C GLY A 16 -0.66 26.35 7.72
N PHE A 17 -0.58 26.56 9.04
CA PHE A 17 -0.35 25.48 10.00
C PHE A 17 -1.52 24.50 10.13
N ASP A 18 -2.71 24.86 9.66
CA ASP A 18 -3.90 23.99 9.67
C ASP A 18 -4.04 23.15 8.38
N ALA A 19 -3.06 23.24 7.47
CA ALA A 19 -3.07 22.47 6.23
C ALA A 19 -2.84 20.97 6.53
N HIS A 20 -3.73 20.12 6.03
CA HIS A 20 -3.67 18.67 6.23
C HIS A 20 -4.16 17.92 4.99
N ILE A 21 -3.74 16.65 4.86
CA ILE A 21 -4.20 15.78 3.78
C ILE A 21 -5.61 15.27 4.12
N SER A 22 -6.57 15.48 3.21
CA SER A 22 -7.96 15.06 3.36
C SER A 22 -8.55 14.62 2.03
N THR A 23 -9.67 13.90 2.10
CA THR A 23 -10.61 13.71 1.00
C THR A 23 -11.46 14.97 0.78
N GLU A 24 -12.13 15.04 -0.37
CA GLU A 24 -13.16 16.05 -0.64
C GLU A 24 -14.25 15.97 0.44
N PHE A 25 -14.66 17.12 0.99
CA PHE A 25 -15.62 17.25 2.10
C PHE A 25 -15.28 16.44 3.38
N THR A 26 -14.05 15.95 3.54
CA THR A 26 -13.61 15.19 4.72
C THR A 26 -14.46 13.93 4.96
N VAL A 27 -14.95 13.32 3.88
CA VAL A 27 -15.68 12.05 3.94
C VAL A 27 -14.72 10.86 4.06
N PRO A 28 -15.13 9.73 4.64
CA PRO A 28 -14.34 8.50 4.60
C PRO A 28 -13.93 8.10 3.18
N LEU A 29 -12.80 7.40 3.01
CA LEU A 29 -12.33 6.93 1.69
C LEU A 29 -13.42 6.16 0.88
N PRO A 30 -14.28 5.33 1.49
CA PRO A 30 -15.38 4.68 0.76
C PRO A 30 -16.42 5.61 0.16
N GLU A 31 -16.54 6.82 0.68
CA GLU A 31 -17.50 7.83 0.24
C GLU A 31 -16.85 8.89 -0.66
N SER A 32 -15.54 8.79 -0.91
CA SER A 32 -14.78 9.68 -1.79
C SER A 32 -14.54 9.07 -3.17
N ALA A 33 -13.82 9.78 -4.04
CA ALA A 33 -13.37 9.26 -5.34
C ALA A 33 -12.29 8.16 -5.25
N CYS A 34 -12.05 7.56 -4.08
CA CYS A 34 -11.02 6.54 -3.90
C CYS A 34 -11.40 5.22 -4.59
N VAL A 35 -10.50 4.69 -5.41
CA VAL A 35 -10.66 3.37 -6.07
C VAL A 35 -9.84 2.26 -5.40
N TYR A 36 -9.33 2.51 -4.20
CA TYR A 36 -8.58 1.54 -3.38
C TYR A 36 -7.33 0.96 -4.05
N CYS A 37 -6.69 1.70 -4.95
CA CYS A 37 -5.46 1.24 -5.60
C CYS A 37 -4.24 1.23 -4.66
N GLY A 38 -4.26 2.03 -3.59
CA GLY A 38 -3.18 2.11 -2.61
C GLY A 38 -1.88 2.72 -3.13
N ASN A 39 -1.88 3.38 -4.30
CA ASN A 39 -0.67 4.04 -4.80
C ASN A 39 -0.26 5.24 -3.93
N CYS A 40 -1.19 5.88 -3.21
CA CYS A 40 -0.87 6.89 -2.19
C CYS A 40 0.01 6.33 -1.06
N ILE A 41 -0.19 5.07 -0.66
CA ILE A 41 0.67 4.37 0.31
C ILE A 41 2.05 4.13 -0.29
N GLY A 42 2.11 3.69 -1.55
CA GLY A 42 3.39 3.40 -2.22
C GLY A 42 4.30 4.61 -2.44
N VAL A 43 3.75 5.83 -2.48
CA VAL A 43 4.52 7.06 -2.69
C VAL A 43 4.68 7.91 -1.43
N CYS A 44 4.09 7.51 -0.30
CA CYS A 44 4.12 8.31 0.93
C CYS A 44 5.54 8.30 1.54
N PRO A 45 6.27 9.44 1.57
CA PRO A 45 7.66 9.45 2.02
C PRO A 45 7.80 9.46 3.55
N THR A 46 6.74 9.82 4.28
CA THR A 46 6.76 9.97 5.74
C THR A 46 6.13 8.79 6.49
N GLY A 47 5.50 7.85 5.78
CA GLY A 47 4.73 6.77 6.40
C GLY A 47 3.39 7.20 6.99
N ALA A 48 2.92 8.42 6.73
CA ALA A 48 1.58 8.87 7.14
C ALA A 48 0.46 7.98 6.53
N LEU A 49 0.69 7.47 5.33
CA LEU A 49 -0.13 6.45 4.68
C LEU A 49 0.71 5.19 4.53
N MET A 50 0.28 4.09 5.13
CA MET A 50 1.03 2.83 5.17
C MET A 50 0.09 1.63 5.12
N PHE A 51 0.67 0.43 4.97
CA PHE A 51 -0.09 -0.81 5.07
C PHE A 51 -0.67 -0.98 6.47
N LYS A 52 -1.88 -1.53 6.58
CA LYS A 52 -2.48 -1.84 7.88
C LYS A 52 -1.62 -2.81 8.70
N SER A 53 -1.07 -3.84 8.06
CA SER A 53 -0.12 -4.77 8.67
C SER A 53 1.10 -4.07 9.24
N GLU A 54 1.71 -3.14 8.49
CA GLU A 54 2.83 -2.34 8.98
C GLU A 54 2.42 -1.44 10.15
N HIS A 55 1.29 -0.73 10.04
CA HIS A 55 0.78 0.11 11.11
C HIS A 55 0.56 -0.70 12.41
N ASP A 56 -0.13 -1.82 12.32
CA ASP A 56 -0.48 -2.68 13.45
C ASP A 56 0.80 -3.26 14.10
N MET A 57 1.78 -3.70 13.31
CA MET A 57 3.06 -4.20 13.82
C MET A 57 3.90 -3.10 14.47
N ARG A 58 3.90 -1.88 13.92
CA ARG A 58 4.57 -0.73 14.55
C ARG A 58 3.91 -0.37 15.88
N GLN A 59 2.58 -0.37 15.97
CA GLN A 59 1.86 -0.17 17.23
C GLN A 59 2.16 -1.27 18.26
N ALA A 60 2.32 -2.51 17.81
CA ALA A 60 2.68 -3.63 18.66
C ALA A 60 4.18 -3.69 19.03
N GLY A 61 5.03 -2.83 18.45
CA GLY A 61 6.47 -2.88 18.63
C GLY A 61 7.15 -4.10 18.00
N THR A 62 6.48 -4.78 17.07
CA THR A 62 6.96 -6.01 16.40
C THR A 62 7.49 -5.75 15.00
N TRP A 63 7.35 -4.54 14.48
CA TRP A 63 7.90 -4.16 13.18
C TRP A 63 9.42 -4.05 13.23
N ASP A 64 10.11 -4.83 12.39
CA ASP A 64 11.57 -4.88 12.33
C ASP A 64 12.02 -5.02 10.86
N GLU A 65 12.45 -3.91 10.26
CA GLU A 65 12.89 -3.88 8.86
C GLU A 65 14.17 -4.67 8.62
N GLU A 66 15.06 -4.78 9.62
CA GLU A 66 16.31 -5.53 9.48
C GLU A 66 16.07 -7.04 9.41
N LYS A 67 14.97 -7.52 9.98
CA LYS A 67 14.52 -8.92 9.87
C LYS A 67 13.75 -9.23 8.60
N GLN A 68 13.43 -8.22 7.78
CA GLN A 68 12.63 -8.43 6.59
C GLN A 68 13.48 -8.93 5.43
N THR A 69 13.02 -10.01 4.80
CA THR A 69 13.52 -10.45 3.51
C THR A 69 12.64 -9.88 2.41
N VAL A 70 13.27 -9.27 1.40
CA VAL A 70 12.58 -8.82 0.19
C VAL A 70 12.79 -9.85 -0.92
N THR A 71 11.72 -10.34 -1.52
CA THR A 71 11.77 -11.29 -2.64
C THR A 71 11.00 -10.73 -3.84
N GLU A 72 11.67 -10.67 -4.98
CA GLU A 72 11.04 -10.26 -6.24
C GLU A 72 10.28 -11.41 -6.90
N THR A 73 9.08 -11.12 -7.41
CA THR A 73 8.30 -12.09 -8.18
C THR A 73 7.35 -11.41 -9.16
N VAL A 74 6.82 -12.17 -10.11
CA VAL A 74 5.85 -11.66 -11.07
C VAL A 74 4.43 -11.81 -10.51
N CYS A 75 3.65 -10.74 -10.57
CA CYS A 75 2.25 -10.72 -10.16
C CYS A 75 1.41 -11.73 -10.95
N PRO A 76 0.72 -12.69 -10.30
CA PRO A 76 -0.04 -13.74 -10.99
C PRO A 76 -1.47 -13.32 -11.36
N TYR A 77 -1.89 -12.08 -11.06
CA TYR A 77 -3.29 -11.69 -11.12
C TYR A 77 -3.83 -11.36 -12.53
N CYS A 78 -2.96 -10.92 -13.44
CA CYS A 78 -3.34 -10.58 -14.81
C CYS A 78 -2.13 -10.67 -15.73
N GLY A 79 -2.34 -10.56 -17.04
CA GLY A 79 -1.29 -10.70 -18.06
C GLY A 79 -0.28 -9.54 -18.17
N VAL A 80 -0.35 -8.52 -17.31
CA VAL A 80 0.57 -7.36 -17.36
C VAL A 80 1.99 -7.74 -16.91
N GLY A 81 2.11 -8.69 -15.98
CA GLY A 81 3.43 -9.13 -15.49
C GLY A 81 4.12 -8.09 -14.59
N CYS A 82 3.37 -7.41 -13.72
CA CYS A 82 3.93 -6.48 -12.74
C CYS A 82 4.99 -7.14 -11.86
N MET A 83 6.17 -6.51 -11.69
CA MET A 83 7.16 -6.94 -10.71
C MET A 83 6.72 -6.56 -9.30
N LEU A 84 6.66 -7.55 -8.41
CA LEU A 84 6.31 -7.41 -7.00
C LEU A 84 7.57 -7.60 -6.15
N GLU A 85 7.75 -6.74 -5.15
CA GLU A 85 8.67 -6.95 -4.05
C GLU A 85 7.86 -7.39 -2.83
N LEU A 86 8.00 -8.65 -2.43
CA LEU A 86 7.34 -9.20 -1.25
C LEU A 86 8.24 -8.97 -0.04
N HIS A 87 7.76 -8.17 0.92
CA HIS A 87 8.45 -7.94 2.20
C HIS A 87 7.95 -8.97 3.21
N VAL A 88 8.83 -9.83 3.69
CA VAL A 88 8.48 -10.95 4.57
C VAL A 88 9.18 -10.81 5.91
N GLN A 89 8.39 -10.82 7.00
CA GLN A 89 8.89 -10.89 8.37
C GLN A 89 8.23 -12.08 9.05
N ASP A 90 8.99 -12.87 9.83
CA ASP A 90 8.44 -13.98 10.62
C ASP A 90 7.56 -14.94 9.79
N ASN A 91 8.04 -15.27 8.58
CA ASN A 91 7.36 -16.12 7.60
C ASN A 91 5.97 -15.62 7.17
N SER A 92 5.71 -14.31 7.28
CA SER A 92 4.49 -13.65 6.86
C SER A 92 4.82 -12.46 5.94
N ILE A 93 4.10 -12.32 4.83
CA ILE A 93 4.21 -11.13 3.96
C ILE A 93 3.55 -9.98 4.70
N VAL A 94 4.34 -8.95 5.02
CA VAL A 94 3.90 -7.79 5.79
C VAL A 94 3.54 -6.61 4.90
N LYS A 95 4.14 -6.49 3.71
CA LYS A 95 3.75 -5.51 2.67
C LYS A 95 4.24 -5.96 1.29
N VAL A 96 3.67 -5.34 0.24
CA VAL A 96 4.09 -5.56 -1.15
C VAL A 96 4.34 -4.22 -1.84
N THR A 97 5.53 -4.08 -2.42
CA THR A 97 5.94 -2.91 -3.22
C THR A 97 6.31 -3.34 -4.63
N SER A 98 6.79 -2.41 -5.44
CA SER A 98 7.31 -2.65 -6.78
C SER A 98 8.49 -1.71 -6.99
N PRO A 99 9.55 -2.13 -7.71
CA PRO A 99 10.70 -1.27 -7.94
C PRO A 99 10.30 -0.02 -8.74
N LEU A 100 10.79 1.14 -8.31
CA LEU A 100 10.46 2.43 -8.94
C LEU A 100 11.02 2.55 -10.37
N ASP A 101 12.10 1.84 -10.67
CA ASP A 101 12.82 1.82 -11.93
C ASP A 101 12.44 0.66 -12.86
N HIS A 102 11.44 -0.15 -12.49
CA HIS A 102 11.00 -1.28 -13.30
C HIS A 102 10.21 -0.82 -14.54
N SER A 103 10.52 -1.41 -15.71
CA SER A 103 9.99 -1.01 -17.02
C SER A 103 8.49 -1.20 -17.20
N VAL A 104 7.87 -2.09 -16.42
CA VAL A 104 6.42 -2.40 -16.53
C VAL A 104 5.58 -1.56 -15.57
N THR A 105 6.06 -1.36 -14.35
CA THR A 105 5.25 -0.84 -13.23
C THR A 105 5.69 0.53 -12.78
N SER A 106 6.98 0.85 -12.85
CA SER A 106 7.56 2.07 -12.30
C SER A 106 7.07 2.36 -10.87
N GLY A 107 7.03 1.33 -10.02
CA GLY A 107 6.51 1.40 -8.65
C GLY A 107 5.00 1.31 -8.47
N HIS A 108 4.22 1.42 -9.55
CA HIS A 108 2.76 1.39 -9.49
C HIS A 108 2.22 -0.04 -9.53
N LEU A 109 1.24 -0.30 -8.66
CA LEU A 109 0.52 -1.55 -8.60
C LEU A 109 -0.98 -1.27 -8.57
N CYS A 110 -1.77 -2.18 -9.13
CA CYS A 110 -3.21 -2.20 -8.91
C CYS A 110 -3.52 -2.76 -7.51
N ILE A 111 -4.78 -2.65 -7.09
CA ILE A 111 -5.27 -3.20 -5.81
C ILE A 111 -4.89 -4.69 -5.61
N LYS A 112 -4.93 -5.49 -6.68
CA LYS A 112 -4.63 -6.93 -6.63
C LYS A 112 -3.14 -7.19 -6.41
N GLY A 113 -2.27 -6.49 -7.13
CA GLY A 113 -0.82 -6.62 -6.95
C GLY A 113 -0.37 -6.13 -5.58
N ARG A 114 -0.99 -5.05 -5.08
CA ARG A 114 -0.59 -4.42 -3.81
C ARG A 114 -1.12 -5.12 -2.57
N PHE A 115 -2.37 -5.59 -2.58
CA PHE A 115 -3.04 -6.11 -1.38
C PHE A 115 -3.52 -7.56 -1.52
N GLY A 116 -3.46 -8.11 -2.72
CA GLY A 116 -4.02 -9.44 -2.99
C GLY A 116 -3.25 -10.59 -2.35
N PHE A 117 -2.04 -10.40 -1.80
CA PHE A 117 -1.21 -11.50 -1.32
C PHE A 117 -1.78 -12.31 -0.13
N GLN A 118 -2.84 -11.85 0.54
CA GLN A 118 -3.33 -12.49 1.77
C GLN A 118 -3.78 -13.95 1.57
N PHE A 119 -4.20 -14.36 0.37
CA PHE A 119 -4.66 -15.75 0.13
C PHE A 119 -3.55 -16.80 0.24
N VAL A 120 -2.27 -16.42 0.10
CA VAL A 120 -1.14 -17.35 0.27
C VAL A 120 -0.71 -17.50 1.72
N GLN A 121 -1.22 -16.64 2.61
CA GLN A 121 -0.90 -16.66 4.03
C GLN A 121 -1.79 -17.66 4.77
N LYS A 122 -1.19 -18.40 5.70
CA LYS A 122 -2.00 -19.13 6.69
C LYS A 122 -2.80 -18.11 7.50
N ARG A 123 -4.11 -18.31 7.63
CA ARG A 123 -4.93 -17.58 8.62
C ARG A 123 -4.43 -17.93 10.03
N GLY A 124 -3.51 -17.13 10.57
CA GLY A 124 -3.30 -17.03 12.01
C GLY A 124 -4.47 -16.27 12.61
N GLY A 125 -5.12 -16.84 13.64
CA GLY A 125 -6.27 -16.23 14.30
C GLY A 125 -5.93 -14.85 14.86
N GLY A 126 -6.51 -13.80 14.28
CA GLY A 126 -6.28 -12.42 14.69
C GLY A 126 -6.96 -11.40 13.78
N GLY A 127 -8.30 -11.35 13.87
CA GLY A 127 -9.12 -10.15 13.61
C GLY A 127 -8.87 -9.33 12.34
N GLY A 128 -9.43 -9.77 11.22
CA GLY A 128 -9.76 -8.91 10.09
C GLY A 128 -11.23 -9.10 9.72
N SER A 129 -12.11 -8.30 10.32
CA SER A 129 -13.45 -8.06 9.79
C SER A 129 -13.31 -7.18 8.55
N GLY A 130 -13.99 -7.60 7.48
CA GLY A 130 -14.00 -6.92 6.18
C GLY A 130 -14.75 -5.60 6.17
#